data_AF-A0A5D2WXF2-F1
#
_entry.id   AF-A0A5D2WXF2-F1
#
_cell.length_a   1.000
_cell.length_b   1.000
_cell.length_c   1.000
_cell.angle_alpha   90.00
_cell.angle_beta   90.00
_cell.angle_gamma   90.00
#
_symmetry.space_group_name_H-M   'P 1'
#
loop_
_entity.id
_entity.type
_entity.pdbx_description
1 polymer ?
#
loop_
_entity_poly.entity_id
_entity_poly.type
_entity_poly.pdbx_seq_one_letter_code
_entity_poly.pdbx_strand_id
1 'polypeptide(L)'
;MDPNLKSYPLLSYVLSRLPSISSRLQSSPSSDAPFDLEQPPPIDAASSSTAPPPIVDQMPHLSHPKVLASMTHAIYDVAQTRSVLQTLGPRPDHESVDMAHHKLAEIDSNLSKSLEELVLSPRPEGVDQAEWRANLADKEQQIRQQAEQEKSMYKSILQLDEMHEAYGKLVKQAEERLVKIYEKAGEVADDSEPVEETNPEVVGILEEAQGKGLERVDLCGRKLRYLPEAFGKISGLLSLNLSGNQLVVIPDSLAGLEKLEELNVSSNLLESLPDSIGLLQNLKILDVSGNKLNALPDSICYCRSLVELDVSFNSLAYLPTNLGNELGNLERLSVYLNKLRSLPNSICKMRSLRFLDAHFNELRGLPNEIGRLTNLEVLNVSSNFSDLTELPESLGELTNLKELDLSNNQIQALPDTFGRLDNLKKLNLEQNPLVIPPLEVVEQGVDAVKIFMAKRWADKLVEEERKSMIEVNEEEENGWLTRSTTWLKRSVSVVGETVSGYLGTAGPRDPILDEER
;
A
#
# COMPACT_ATOMS: atom_id res chain seq x y z
N MET A 1 -12.48 -4.35 20.72
CA MET A 1 -11.11 -3.82 20.57
C MET A 1 -10.80 -2.91 21.75
N ASP A 2 -9.97 -3.38 22.70
CA ASP A 2 -9.31 -2.47 23.65
C ASP A 2 -8.55 -1.42 22.83
N PRO A 3 -8.59 -0.11 23.17
CA PRO A 3 -7.71 0.87 22.52
C PRO A 3 -6.27 0.44 22.78
N ASN A 4 -5.66 -0.18 21.77
CA ASN A 4 -4.40 -0.85 21.88
C ASN A 4 -3.33 0.22 22.15
N LEU A 5 -2.70 0.22 23.33
CA LEU A 5 -1.62 1.16 23.67
C LEU A 5 -0.45 1.13 22.67
N LYS A 6 -0.38 0.10 21.83
CA LYS A 6 0.54 0.02 20.69
C LYS A 6 0.29 1.07 19.61
N SER A 7 -0.92 1.63 19.50
CA SER A 7 -1.21 2.73 18.57
C SER A 7 -0.84 4.11 19.13
N TYR A 8 -0.54 4.20 20.43
CA TYR A 8 -0.31 5.43 21.17
C TYR A 8 0.98 5.33 22.01
N PRO A 9 2.15 5.35 21.32
CA PRO A 9 3.43 4.95 21.89
C PRO A 9 3.92 5.89 23.01
N LEU A 10 3.58 7.18 22.92
CA LEU A 10 3.95 8.18 23.93
C LEU A 10 3.24 7.92 25.25
N LEU A 11 1.93 7.69 25.19
CA LEU A 11 1.11 7.36 26.36
C LEU A 11 1.57 6.03 27.01
N SER A 12 1.86 5.01 26.18
CA SER A 12 2.39 3.73 26.65
C SER A 12 3.73 3.86 27.35
N TYR A 13 4.63 4.70 26.81
CA TYR A 13 5.95 4.92 27.40
C TYR A 13 5.86 5.66 28.74
N VAL A 14 5.06 6.73 28.85
CA VAL A 14 4.93 7.48 30.10
C VAL A 14 4.28 6.64 31.21
N LEU A 15 3.28 5.82 30.86
CA LEU A 15 2.67 4.86 31.79
C LEU A 15 3.68 3.80 32.30
N SER A 16 4.66 3.39 31.48
CA SER A 16 5.71 2.45 31.90
C SER A 16 6.73 3.05 32.87
N ARG A 17 6.90 4.38 32.84
CA ARG A 17 7.87 5.13 33.68
C ARG A 17 7.30 5.59 35.02
N LEU A 18 5.98 5.61 35.20
CA LEU A 18 5.30 6.04 36.43
C LEU A 18 4.91 4.81 37.29
N PRO A 19 5.63 4.53 38.40
CA PRO A 19 5.42 3.30 39.17
C PRO A 19 4.07 3.23 39.91
N SER A 20 3.43 4.38 40.16
CA SER A 20 2.24 4.48 41.03
C SER A 20 0.90 4.19 40.34
N ILE A 21 0.86 4.17 39.01
CA ILE A 21 -0.40 4.02 38.25
C ILE A 21 -0.56 2.58 37.74
N SER A 22 0.53 1.93 37.36
CA SER A 22 0.55 0.56 36.82
C SER A 22 0.19 -0.49 37.88
N SER A 23 0.52 -0.26 39.15
CA SER A 23 0.20 -1.20 40.25
C SER A 23 -1.29 -1.28 40.58
N ARG A 24 -2.14 -0.42 39.99
CA ARG A 24 -3.60 -0.43 40.18
C ARG A 24 -4.36 -0.94 38.95
N LEU A 25 -3.66 -1.24 37.85
CA LEU A 25 -4.25 -1.64 36.56
C LEU A 25 -4.06 -3.13 36.22
N GLN A 26 -3.29 -3.89 37.00
CA GLN A 26 -3.15 -5.34 36.87
C GLN A 26 -3.83 -6.06 38.04
N SER A 27 -5.16 -6.12 38.00
CA SER A 27 -5.92 -7.16 38.69
C SER A 27 -7.17 -7.50 37.90
N SER A 28 -7.03 -8.39 36.92
CA SER A 28 -8.14 -9.19 36.40
C SER A 28 -8.28 -10.46 37.24
N PRO A 29 -9.48 -10.82 37.72
CA PRO A 29 -9.68 -12.05 38.49
C PRO A 29 -9.95 -13.24 37.56
N SER A 30 -9.35 -14.39 37.86
CA SER A 30 -9.89 -15.69 37.45
C SER A 30 -9.81 -16.68 38.62
N SER A 31 -11.00 -16.94 39.18
CA SER A 31 -11.48 -18.09 39.98
C SER A 31 -10.60 -18.75 41.06
N ASP A 32 -11.16 -18.74 42.28
CA ASP A 32 -11.18 -19.79 43.32
C ASP A 32 -9.86 -20.29 43.95
N ALA A 33 -9.43 -19.61 45.03
CA ALA A 33 -9.13 -20.18 46.37
C ALA A 33 -8.47 -19.11 47.28
N PRO A 34 -8.66 -19.15 48.63
CA PRO A 34 -8.33 -18.03 49.51
C PRO A 34 -6.89 -18.11 50.02
N PHE A 35 -6.11 -17.03 49.90
CA PHE A 35 -4.82 -16.85 50.59
C PHE A 35 -4.61 -15.35 50.84
N ASP A 36 -4.96 -14.84 52.02
CA ASP A 36 -4.18 -14.73 53.28
C ASP A 36 -3.24 -13.51 53.28
N LEU A 37 -3.46 -12.62 54.25
CA LEU A 37 -3.25 -11.17 54.18
C LEU A 37 -2.03 -10.68 54.99
N GLU A 38 -1.16 -11.57 55.46
CA GLU A 38 -0.12 -11.20 56.45
C GLU A 38 1.36 -11.52 56.11
N GLN A 39 1.71 -12.03 54.92
CA GLN A 39 3.14 -12.22 54.56
C GLN A 39 3.47 -11.99 53.08
N PRO A 40 4.28 -10.98 52.70
CA PRO A 40 4.87 -10.93 51.36
C PRO A 40 6.14 -11.80 51.28
N PRO A 41 6.32 -12.64 50.24
CA PRO A 41 7.60 -13.32 50.00
C PRO A 41 8.62 -12.37 49.33
N PRO A 42 9.93 -12.68 49.41
CA PRO A 42 10.98 -11.75 49.06
C PRO A 42 11.16 -11.59 47.55
N ILE A 43 11.68 -10.42 47.17
CA ILE A 43 11.99 -10.01 45.81
C ILE A 43 13.11 -10.90 45.25
N ASP A 44 12.78 -11.81 44.34
CA ASP A 44 13.76 -12.45 43.47
C ASP A 44 13.84 -11.69 42.15
N ALA A 45 14.91 -10.91 42.03
CA ALA A 45 15.38 -10.31 40.80
C ALA A 45 16.10 -11.37 39.96
N ALA A 46 15.40 -12.08 39.08
CA ALA A 46 16.01 -12.72 37.92
C ALA A 46 14.97 -13.19 36.89
N SER A 47 15.27 -12.92 35.62
CA SER A 47 14.74 -13.52 34.39
C SER A 47 13.39 -13.00 33.84
N SER A 48 13.45 -11.99 32.98
CA SER A 48 13.10 -12.16 31.57
C SER A 48 13.55 -10.94 30.76
N SER A 49 14.43 -11.22 29.80
CA SER A 49 14.95 -10.29 28.82
C SER A 49 13.89 -9.97 27.76
N THR A 50 13.43 -8.73 27.72
CA THR A 50 12.95 -8.08 26.50
C THR A 50 13.02 -6.58 26.70
N ALA A 51 14.15 -5.98 26.30
CA ALA A 51 14.31 -4.53 26.23
C ALA A 51 13.55 -4.00 25.00
N PRO A 52 12.76 -2.91 25.12
CA PRO A 52 12.31 -2.14 23.96
C PRO A 52 13.12 -0.83 23.82
N PRO A 53 13.73 -0.54 22.64
CA PRO A 53 14.01 0.83 22.22
C PRO A 53 13.30 1.17 20.89
N PRO A 54 13.02 2.46 20.53
CA PRO A 54 13.81 3.66 20.82
C PRO A 54 12.96 4.92 21.11
N ILE A 55 12.25 5.00 22.25
CA ILE A 55 11.70 6.29 22.74
C ILE A 55 12.61 6.91 23.83
N VAL A 56 13.57 6.12 24.32
CA VAL A 56 14.44 6.49 25.44
C VAL A 56 15.49 7.54 25.05
N ASP A 57 15.95 7.58 23.79
CA ASP A 57 16.95 8.54 23.31
C ASP A 57 16.34 9.86 22.79
N GLN A 58 15.03 9.91 22.57
CA GLN A 58 14.32 11.07 21.99
C GLN A 58 13.70 12.00 23.04
N MET A 59 13.66 11.59 24.32
CA MET A 59 12.90 12.33 25.35
C MET A 59 13.67 12.74 26.62
N PRO A 60 14.69 13.61 26.52
CA PRO A 60 15.53 14.02 27.65
C PRO A 60 14.77 14.84 28.71
N HIS A 61 13.75 15.62 28.31
CA HIS A 61 13.03 16.57 29.16
C HIS A 61 11.91 15.94 30.02
N LEU A 62 11.62 14.64 29.81
CA LEU A 62 10.62 13.90 30.60
C LEU A 62 11.04 13.72 32.09
N SER A 63 12.26 14.11 32.44
CA SER A 63 12.83 14.05 33.79
C SER A 63 12.45 15.25 34.66
N HIS A 64 11.83 16.30 34.10
CA HIS A 64 11.49 17.50 34.86
C HIS A 64 10.26 17.30 35.77
N PRO A 65 10.33 17.65 37.07
CA PRO A 65 9.27 17.38 38.04
C PRO A 65 7.95 18.12 37.77
N LYS A 66 7.99 19.30 37.14
CA LYS A 66 6.79 20.06 36.74
C LYS A 66 6.06 19.39 35.56
N VAL A 67 6.82 18.88 34.59
CA VAL A 67 6.28 18.16 33.42
C VAL A 67 5.64 16.85 33.88
N LEU A 68 6.31 16.12 34.77
CA LEU A 68 5.76 14.90 35.37
C LEU A 68 4.46 15.14 36.14
N ALA A 69 4.34 16.22 36.90
CA ALA A 69 3.11 16.55 37.63
C ALA A 69 1.93 16.89 36.70
N SER A 70 2.17 17.67 35.64
CA SER A 70 1.15 18.00 34.64
C SER A 70 0.75 16.78 33.80
N MET A 71 1.71 15.92 33.44
CA MET A 71 1.44 14.65 32.75
C MET A 71 0.63 13.69 33.64
N THR A 72 0.89 13.65 34.95
CA THR A 72 0.18 12.78 35.89
C THR A 72 -1.33 13.07 35.90
N HIS A 73 -1.73 14.34 35.83
CA HIS A 73 -3.15 14.71 35.76
C HIS A 73 -3.81 14.28 34.45
N ALA A 74 -3.16 14.51 33.30
CA ALA A 74 -3.69 14.10 32.00
C ALA A 74 -3.81 12.56 31.88
N ILE A 75 -2.90 11.82 32.52
CA ILE A 75 -2.90 10.35 32.53
C ILE A 75 -4.01 9.80 33.44
N TYR A 76 -4.32 10.48 34.55
CA TYR A 76 -5.41 10.08 35.45
C TYR A 76 -6.76 10.04 34.71
N ASP A 77 -7.06 11.06 33.90
CA ASP A 77 -8.28 11.13 33.10
C ASP A 77 -8.36 9.99 32.06
N VAL A 78 -7.22 9.61 31.47
CA VAL A 78 -7.12 8.49 30.52
C VAL A 78 -7.28 7.13 31.21
N ALA A 79 -6.72 6.98 32.41
CA ALA A 79 -6.89 5.76 33.19
C ALA A 79 -8.35 5.56 33.61
N GLN A 80 -9.06 6.63 33.99
CA GLN A 80 -10.48 6.57 34.34
C GLN A 80 -11.36 6.21 33.14
N THR A 81 -11.12 6.82 31.98
CA THR A 81 -11.83 6.47 30.73
C THR A 81 -11.58 5.03 30.28
N ARG A 82 -10.35 4.51 30.47
CA ARG A 82 -10.04 3.10 30.21
C ARG A 82 -10.76 2.15 31.16
N SER A 83 -10.86 2.48 32.44
CA SER A 83 -11.62 1.68 33.41
C SER A 83 -13.08 1.55 33.00
N VAL A 84 -13.67 2.61 32.44
CA VAL A 84 -15.04 2.58 31.91
C VAL A 84 -15.13 1.72 30.65
N LEU A 85 -14.17 1.84 29.72
CA LEU A 85 -14.14 1.00 28.51
C LEU A 85 -14.00 -0.50 28.81
N GLN A 86 -13.21 -0.88 29.80
CA GLN A 86 -13.08 -2.28 30.22
C GLN A 86 -14.39 -2.85 30.76
N THR A 87 -15.23 -2.02 31.40
CA THR A 87 -16.56 -2.46 31.85
C THR A 87 -17.59 -2.58 30.73
N LEU A 88 -17.38 -1.89 29.59
CA LEU A 88 -18.30 -1.89 28.44
C LEU A 88 -18.12 -3.10 27.53
N GLY A 89 -16.99 -3.80 27.61
CA GLY A 89 -16.70 -4.99 26.81
C GLY A 89 -16.08 -4.69 25.43
N PRO A 90 -15.99 -5.69 24.54
CA PRO A 90 -15.35 -5.51 23.24
C PRO A 90 -16.23 -4.67 22.30
N ARG A 91 -15.61 -3.65 21.67
CA ARG A 91 -16.23 -2.91 20.56
C ARG A 91 -16.81 -3.86 19.48
N PRO A 92 -18.06 -3.64 19.02
CA PRO A 92 -18.64 -4.34 17.88
C PRO A 92 -17.79 -4.21 16.62
N ASP A 93 -17.82 -5.22 15.77
CA ASP A 93 -17.20 -5.23 14.44
C ASP A 93 -18.05 -4.44 13.43
N HIS A 94 -17.39 -3.92 12.39
CA HIS A 94 -18.05 -3.09 11.37
C HIS A 94 -19.20 -3.82 10.65
N GLU A 95 -19.06 -5.14 10.41
CA GLU A 95 -20.12 -5.96 9.81
C GLU A 95 -21.38 -6.01 10.70
N SER A 96 -21.21 -6.14 12.02
CA SER A 96 -22.34 -6.11 12.96
C SER A 96 -23.02 -4.76 13.05
N VAL A 97 -22.26 -3.66 12.93
CA VAL A 97 -22.79 -2.28 12.92
C VAL A 97 -23.60 -2.03 11.64
N ASP A 98 -23.05 -2.40 10.49
CA ASP A 98 -23.74 -2.27 9.19
C ASP A 98 -25.00 -3.14 9.13
N MET A 99 -24.92 -4.36 9.67
CA MET A 99 -26.07 -5.25 9.82
C MET A 99 -27.14 -4.63 10.74
N ALA A 100 -26.75 -4.02 11.86
CA ALA A 100 -27.68 -3.35 12.76
C ALA A 100 -28.40 -2.16 12.09
N HIS A 101 -27.68 -1.35 11.31
CA HIS A 101 -28.27 -0.28 10.52
C HIS A 101 -29.27 -0.81 9.48
N HIS A 102 -28.89 -1.86 8.75
CA HIS A 102 -29.76 -2.48 7.77
C HIS A 102 -31.03 -3.05 8.41
N LYS A 103 -30.89 -3.75 9.55
CA LYS A 103 -32.02 -4.33 10.28
C LYS A 103 -32.95 -3.28 10.87
N LEU A 104 -32.44 -2.16 11.37
CA LEU A 104 -33.28 -1.05 11.83
C LEU A 104 -34.10 -0.45 10.69
N ALA A 105 -33.49 -0.24 9.52
CA ALA A 105 -34.19 0.25 8.33
C ALA A 105 -35.27 -0.73 7.83
N GLU A 106 -35.00 -2.04 7.89
CA GLU A 106 -35.97 -3.09 7.58
C GLU A 106 -37.18 -3.06 8.53
N ILE A 107 -36.92 -2.96 9.85
CA ILE A 107 -37.98 -2.87 10.87
C ILE A 107 -38.80 -1.59 10.69
N ASP A 108 -38.17 -0.45 10.38
CA ASP A 108 -38.87 0.80 10.09
C ASP A 108 -39.78 0.70 8.85
N SER A 109 -39.29 0.05 7.79
CA SER A 109 -40.09 -0.20 6.59
C SER A 109 -41.29 -1.10 6.87
N ASN A 110 -41.08 -2.18 7.63
CA ASN A 110 -42.15 -3.11 8.00
C ASN A 110 -43.18 -2.46 8.93
N LEU A 111 -42.73 -1.67 9.92
CA LEU A 111 -43.60 -0.89 10.78
C LEU A 111 -44.49 0.06 9.97
N SER A 112 -43.92 0.78 9.00
CA SER A 112 -44.68 1.69 8.13
C SER A 112 -45.77 0.95 7.34
N LYS A 113 -45.45 -0.22 6.77
CA LYS A 113 -46.40 -1.05 6.01
C LYS A 113 -47.52 -1.57 6.91
N SER A 114 -47.20 -2.10 8.08
CA SER A 114 -48.20 -2.62 9.02
C SER A 114 -49.12 -1.53 9.57
N LEU A 115 -48.62 -0.31 9.78
CA LEU A 115 -49.44 0.84 10.15
C LEU A 115 -50.37 1.28 9.01
N GLU A 116 -49.90 1.26 7.77
CA GLU A 116 -50.71 1.57 6.58
C GLU A 116 -51.85 0.55 6.38
N GLU A 117 -51.55 -0.74 6.48
CA GLU A 117 -52.55 -1.82 6.43
C GLU A 117 -53.60 -1.70 7.54
N LEU A 118 -53.18 -1.31 8.75
CA LEU A 118 -54.09 -1.09 9.87
C LEU A 118 -55.06 0.07 9.59
N VAL A 119 -54.57 1.18 9.03
CA VAL A 119 -55.38 2.36 8.67
C VAL A 119 -56.38 2.04 7.55
N LEU A 120 -56.02 1.16 6.61
CA LEU A 120 -56.87 0.74 5.50
C LEU A 120 -57.92 -0.33 5.88
N SER A 121 -57.89 -0.86 7.10
CA SER A 121 -58.76 -1.95 7.53
C SER A 121 -60.24 -1.52 7.64
N PRO A 122 -61.18 -2.23 6.96
CA PRO A 122 -62.58 -1.88 7.00
C PRO A 122 -63.22 -2.24 8.35
N ARG A 123 -64.19 -1.42 8.79
CA ARG A 123 -64.94 -1.68 10.03
C ARG A 123 -65.84 -2.92 9.87
N PRO A 124 -65.77 -3.92 10.77
CA PRO A 124 -66.65 -5.08 10.76
C PRO A 124 -68.13 -4.72 10.99
N GLU A 125 -69.04 -5.46 10.36
CA GLU A 125 -70.49 -5.28 10.55
C GLU A 125 -70.91 -5.70 11.98
N GLY A 126 -71.61 -4.81 12.68
CA GLY A 126 -72.16 -5.07 14.03
C GLY A 126 -71.32 -4.56 15.22
N VAL A 127 -70.15 -3.95 14.99
CA VAL A 127 -69.30 -3.37 16.05
C VAL A 127 -69.52 -1.85 16.18
N ASP A 128 -69.65 -1.37 17.41
CA ASP A 128 -69.81 0.06 17.69
C ASP A 128 -68.58 0.87 17.23
N GLN A 129 -68.81 2.12 16.80
CA GLN A 129 -67.74 2.95 16.23
C GLN A 129 -66.70 3.35 17.28
N ALA A 130 -67.08 3.55 18.54
CA ALA A 130 -66.15 3.88 19.60
C ALA A 130 -65.28 2.68 19.99
N GLU A 131 -65.89 1.50 20.10
CA GLU A 131 -65.18 0.24 20.37
C GLU A 131 -64.21 -0.14 19.25
N TRP A 132 -64.61 0.06 17.99
CA TRP A 132 -63.73 -0.16 16.83
C TRP A 132 -62.51 0.76 16.83
N ARG A 133 -62.69 2.04 17.16
CA ARG A 133 -61.58 3.00 17.27
C ARG A 133 -60.64 2.69 18.43
N ALA A 134 -61.17 2.25 19.57
CA ALA A 134 -60.36 1.81 20.70
C ALA A 134 -59.52 0.58 20.33
N ASN A 135 -60.12 -0.43 19.68
CA ASN A 135 -59.42 -1.63 19.22
C ASN A 135 -58.31 -1.32 18.19
N LEU A 136 -58.57 -0.40 17.25
CA LEU A 136 -57.56 0.08 16.31
C LEU A 136 -56.38 0.77 17.03
N ALA A 137 -56.66 1.63 18.01
CA ALA A 137 -55.63 2.30 18.79
C ALA A 137 -54.80 1.30 19.62
N ASP A 138 -55.44 0.30 20.23
CA ASP A 138 -54.77 -0.76 20.98
C ASP A 138 -53.85 -1.59 20.07
N LYS A 139 -54.32 -1.95 18.87
CA LYS A 139 -53.51 -2.68 17.86
C LYS A 139 -52.36 -1.85 17.32
N GLU A 140 -52.59 -0.57 17.04
CA GLU A 140 -51.53 0.37 16.64
C GLU A 140 -50.45 0.46 17.72
N GLN A 141 -50.86 0.57 18.98
CA GLN A 141 -49.95 0.62 20.11
C GLN A 141 -49.16 -0.69 20.25
N GLN A 142 -49.79 -1.84 20.08
CA GLN A 142 -49.11 -3.14 20.11
C GLN A 142 -48.07 -3.28 19.00
N ILE A 143 -48.40 -2.89 17.76
CA ILE A 143 -47.47 -2.94 16.62
C ILE A 143 -46.25 -2.04 16.88
N ARG A 144 -46.48 -0.82 17.37
CA ARG A 144 -45.39 0.10 17.73
C ARG A 144 -44.54 -0.42 18.88
N GLN A 145 -45.15 -1.02 19.91
CA GLN A 145 -44.43 -1.60 21.04
C GLN A 145 -43.57 -2.79 20.61
N GLN A 146 -44.09 -3.67 19.75
CA GLN A 146 -43.33 -4.80 19.23
C GLN A 146 -42.15 -4.35 18.38
N ALA A 147 -42.36 -3.39 17.46
CA ALA A 147 -41.27 -2.83 16.67
C ALA A 147 -40.20 -2.16 17.54
N GLU A 148 -40.59 -1.47 18.62
CA GLU A 148 -39.63 -0.84 19.54
C GLU A 148 -38.83 -1.89 20.34
N GLN A 149 -39.45 -3.00 20.74
CA GLN A 149 -38.75 -4.12 21.37
C GLN A 149 -37.71 -4.75 20.44
N GLU A 150 -38.07 -4.97 19.17
CA GLU A 150 -37.15 -5.51 18.15
C GLU A 150 -36.01 -4.54 17.84
N LYS A 151 -36.28 -3.23 17.79
CA LYS A 151 -35.26 -2.19 17.62
C LYS A 151 -34.30 -2.08 18.80
N SER A 152 -34.75 -2.39 20.03
CA SER A 152 -33.97 -2.19 21.25
C SER A 152 -32.59 -2.86 21.19
N MET A 153 -32.52 -4.10 20.68
CA MET A 153 -31.27 -4.86 20.58
C MET A 153 -30.26 -4.17 19.64
N TYR A 154 -30.71 -3.78 18.44
CA TYR A 154 -29.85 -3.13 17.44
C TYR A 154 -29.46 -1.71 17.87
N LYS A 155 -30.36 -0.97 18.52
CA LYS A 155 -30.05 0.34 19.12
C LYS A 155 -28.95 0.22 20.18
N SER A 156 -28.95 -0.83 21.00
CA SER A 156 -27.89 -1.07 21.98
C SER A 156 -26.52 -1.34 21.34
N ILE A 157 -26.48 -2.03 20.20
CA ILE A 157 -25.23 -2.28 19.44
C ILE A 157 -24.66 -0.96 18.91
N LEU A 158 -25.51 -0.12 18.30
CA LEU A 158 -25.08 1.19 17.78
C LEU A 158 -24.64 2.14 18.91
N GLN A 159 -25.38 2.19 20.02
CA GLN A 159 -24.99 2.98 21.19
C GLN A 159 -23.64 2.54 21.76
N LEU A 160 -23.37 1.23 21.79
CA LEU A 160 -22.07 0.72 22.23
C LEU A 160 -20.94 1.18 21.30
N ASP A 161 -21.15 1.15 19.99
CA ASP A 161 -20.15 1.64 19.01
C ASP A 161 -19.91 3.15 19.14
N GLU A 162 -20.97 3.95 19.26
CA GLU A 162 -20.89 5.40 19.49
C GLU A 162 -20.12 5.74 20.76
N MET A 163 -20.35 5.00 21.86
CA MET A 163 -19.61 5.19 23.11
C MET A 163 -18.13 4.84 22.93
N HIS A 164 -17.80 3.76 22.23
CA HIS A 164 -16.42 3.40 21.91
C HIS A 164 -15.73 4.46 21.02
N GLU A 165 -16.44 5.05 20.06
CA GLU A 165 -15.93 6.12 19.22
C GLU A 165 -15.67 7.40 20.04
N ALA A 166 -16.61 7.79 20.90
CA ALA A 166 -16.49 8.95 21.78
C ALA A 166 -15.30 8.83 22.74
N TYR A 167 -15.13 7.67 23.38
CA TYR A 167 -13.96 7.42 24.23
C TYR A 167 -12.66 7.34 23.44
N GLY A 168 -12.68 6.78 22.22
CA GLY A 168 -11.53 6.79 21.32
C GLY A 168 -11.05 8.21 21.00
N LYS A 169 -11.99 9.14 20.77
CA LYS A 169 -11.69 10.58 20.58
C LYS A 169 -11.08 11.20 21.84
N LEU A 170 -11.61 10.87 23.04
CA LEU A 170 -11.06 11.38 24.30
C LEU A 170 -9.61 10.91 24.56
N VAL A 171 -9.31 9.64 24.25
CA VAL A 171 -7.94 9.10 24.38
C VAL A 171 -6.98 9.80 23.41
N LYS A 172 -7.41 10.00 22.15
CA LYS A 172 -6.61 10.74 21.15
C LYS A 172 -6.35 12.19 21.59
N GLN A 173 -7.37 12.89 22.08
CA GLN A 173 -7.22 14.25 22.60
C GLN A 173 -6.28 14.32 23.80
N ALA A 174 -6.26 13.29 24.66
CA ALA A 174 -5.37 13.24 25.79
C ALA A 174 -3.90 13.03 25.36
N GLU A 175 -3.65 12.22 24.34
CA GLU A 175 -2.31 12.08 23.75
C GLU A 175 -1.83 13.40 23.12
N GLU A 176 -2.69 14.07 22.33
CA GLU A 176 -2.38 15.38 21.75
C GLU A 176 -2.06 16.44 22.84
N ARG A 177 -2.75 16.38 23.98
CA ARG A 177 -2.43 17.23 25.14
C ARG A 177 -1.07 16.90 25.75
N LEU A 178 -0.71 15.62 25.87
CA LEU A 178 0.59 15.20 26.38
C LEU A 178 1.73 15.65 25.46
N VAL A 179 1.54 15.58 24.14
CA VAL A 179 2.48 16.11 23.13
C VAL A 179 2.69 17.61 23.33
N LYS A 180 1.61 18.39 23.41
CA LYS A 180 1.70 19.85 23.63
C LYS A 180 2.36 20.23 24.95
N ILE A 181 2.15 19.45 26.03
CA ILE A 181 2.81 19.67 27.32
C ILE A 181 4.31 19.40 27.21
N TYR A 182 4.70 18.39 26.43
CA TYR A 182 6.09 18.04 26.19
C TYR A 182 6.80 19.07 25.30
N GLU A 183 6.19 19.51 24.21
CA GLU A 183 6.72 20.55 23.30
C GLU A 183 6.95 21.87 24.04
N LYS A 184 5.99 22.32 24.86
CA LYS A 184 6.14 23.52 25.69
C LYS A 184 7.25 23.42 26.72
N ALA A 185 7.62 22.21 27.14
CA ALA A 185 8.76 22.02 28.03
C ALA A 185 10.11 22.14 27.31
N GLY A 186 10.14 21.87 25.99
CA GLY A 186 11.29 22.15 25.13
C GLY A 186 11.51 23.64 24.91
N GLU A 187 10.44 24.42 24.68
CA GLU A 187 10.53 25.88 24.49
C GLU A 187 11.05 26.64 25.72
N VAL A 188 10.83 26.13 26.93
CA VAL A 188 11.30 26.78 28.19
C VAL A 188 12.77 26.45 28.49
N ALA A 189 13.36 25.46 27.81
CA ALA A 189 14.77 25.10 27.95
C ALA A 189 15.66 25.64 26.82
N ASP A 190 15.07 26.21 25.76
CA ASP A 190 15.74 26.65 24.54
C ASP A 190 15.81 28.18 24.41
N ASP A 191 16.35 28.84 25.43
CA ASP A 191 16.88 30.22 25.34
C ASP A 191 18.32 30.23 24.76
N SER A 192 18.72 29.15 24.08
CA SER A 192 19.93 29.10 23.26
C SER A 192 19.52 29.03 21.81
N GLU A 193 19.75 30.11 21.05
CA GLU A 193 19.73 30.06 19.60
C GLU A 193 20.44 28.78 19.10
N PRO A 194 19.91 28.08 18.10
CA PRO A 194 20.55 26.88 17.60
C PRO A 194 21.89 27.28 17.02
N VAL A 195 22.97 26.93 17.72
CA VAL A 195 24.32 27.03 17.16
C VAL A 195 24.38 25.98 16.06
N GLU A 196 24.12 26.43 14.83
CA GLU A 196 24.52 25.73 13.63
C GLU A 196 25.97 25.26 13.82
N GLU A 197 26.19 23.97 14.07
CA GLU A 197 27.49 23.33 13.84
C GLU A 197 27.75 23.35 12.32
N THR A 198 28.05 24.56 11.83
CA THR A 198 28.34 24.86 10.45
C THR A 198 29.72 24.30 10.17
N ASN A 199 29.75 23.18 9.46
CA ASN A 199 30.99 22.60 8.97
C ASN A 199 31.71 23.68 8.12
N PRO A 200 32.93 24.11 8.46
CA PRO A 200 33.54 25.32 7.88
C PRO A 200 33.70 25.24 6.35
N GLU A 201 33.82 24.04 5.78
CA GLU A 201 33.83 23.84 4.33
C GLU A 201 32.48 24.15 3.66
N VAL A 202 31.37 23.83 4.33
CA VAL A 202 30.01 24.09 3.83
C VAL A 202 29.76 25.60 3.81
N VAL A 203 30.24 26.32 4.82
CA VAL A 203 30.22 27.79 4.85
C VAL A 203 31.09 28.37 3.73
N GLY A 204 32.30 27.83 3.52
CA GLY A 204 33.17 28.24 2.42
C GLY A 204 32.55 28.06 1.03
N ILE A 205 31.82 26.96 0.80
CA ILE A 205 31.09 26.73 -0.45
C ILE A 205 29.91 27.70 -0.60
N LEU A 206 29.20 28.03 0.49
CA LEU A 206 28.13 29.03 0.48
C LEU A 206 28.67 30.44 0.17
N GLU A 207 29.84 30.80 0.71
CA GLU A 207 30.53 32.06 0.40
C GLU A 207 31.01 32.09 -1.05
N GLU A 208 31.57 30.98 -1.57
CA GLU A 208 31.99 30.89 -2.96
C GLU A 208 30.78 30.96 -3.92
N ALA A 209 29.66 30.33 -3.56
CA ALA A 209 28.41 30.33 -4.32
C ALA A 209 27.77 31.71 -4.44
N GLN A 210 27.95 32.57 -3.44
CA GLN A 210 27.50 33.97 -3.52
C GLN A 210 28.36 34.81 -4.47
N GLY A 211 29.63 34.45 -4.68
CA GLY A 211 30.57 35.21 -5.51
C GLY A 211 30.71 34.71 -6.95
N LYS A 212 30.55 33.40 -7.19
CA LYS A 212 30.68 32.73 -8.49
C LYS A 212 29.52 31.77 -8.62
N GLY A 213 28.70 31.89 -9.67
CA GLY A 213 27.59 30.96 -9.89
C GLY A 213 28.09 29.52 -10.01
N LEU A 214 28.08 28.78 -8.90
CA LEU A 214 28.50 27.40 -8.84
C LEU A 214 27.46 26.53 -9.57
N GLU A 215 27.93 25.80 -10.58
CA GLU A 215 27.09 24.87 -11.34
C GLU A 215 27.11 23.46 -10.74
N ARG A 216 28.18 23.08 -10.02
CA ARG A 216 28.32 21.75 -9.44
C ARG A 216 28.91 21.82 -8.05
N VAL A 217 28.30 21.11 -7.10
CA VAL A 217 28.76 21.01 -5.71
C VAL A 217 28.87 19.54 -5.33
N ASP A 218 30.05 19.12 -4.88
CA ASP A 218 30.32 17.78 -4.39
C ASP A 218 30.72 17.82 -2.91
N LEU A 219 29.85 17.27 -2.08
CA LEU A 219 29.95 17.17 -0.63
C LEU A 219 29.90 15.70 -0.18
N CYS A 220 30.28 14.76 -1.05
CA CYS A 220 30.26 13.33 -0.74
C CYS A 220 31.18 12.98 0.45
N GLY A 221 30.70 12.11 1.35
CA GLY A 221 31.53 11.50 2.39
C GLY A 221 31.95 12.43 3.53
N ARG A 222 31.32 13.59 3.68
CA ARG A 222 31.72 14.67 4.60
C ARG A 222 31.14 14.55 6.01
N LYS A 223 30.40 13.47 6.30
CA LYS A 223 29.73 13.22 7.59
C LYS A 223 28.76 14.34 8.01
N LEU A 224 28.17 15.03 7.03
CA LEU A 224 27.21 16.11 7.28
C LEU A 224 25.95 15.56 7.96
N ARG A 225 25.51 16.20 9.05
CA ARG A 225 24.27 15.84 9.74
C ARG A 225 23.06 16.63 9.26
N TYR A 226 23.30 17.86 8.84
CA TYR A 226 22.28 18.79 8.36
C TYR A 226 22.79 19.54 7.14
N LEU A 227 21.87 19.89 6.24
CA LEU A 227 22.13 20.78 5.12
C LEU A 227 21.55 22.16 5.47
N PRO A 228 22.35 23.23 5.51
CA PRO A 228 21.85 24.58 5.82
C PRO A 228 20.80 25.05 4.82
N GLU A 229 19.80 25.79 5.29
CA GLU A 229 18.74 26.32 4.41
C GLU A 229 19.28 27.25 3.32
N ALA A 230 20.44 27.87 3.56
CA ALA A 230 21.12 28.77 2.63
C ALA A 230 21.46 28.12 1.28
N PHE A 231 21.58 26.78 1.20
CA PHE A 231 21.79 26.09 -0.08
C PHE A 231 20.70 26.36 -1.10
N GLY A 232 19.45 26.53 -0.65
CA GLY A 232 18.32 26.86 -1.51
C GLY A 232 18.47 28.17 -2.29
N LYS A 233 19.42 29.03 -1.92
CA LYS A 233 19.64 30.33 -2.58
C LYS A 233 20.60 30.24 -3.77
N ILE A 234 21.23 29.08 -4.02
CA ILE A 234 22.23 28.90 -5.09
C ILE A 234 21.51 28.60 -6.42
N SER A 235 20.90 29.62 -7.02
CA SER A 235 20.06 29.48 -8.22
C SER A 235 20.81 29.03 -9.50
N GLY A 236 22.15 28.98 -9.48
CA GLY A 236 22.99 28.53 -10.59
C GLY A 236 23.30 27.03 -10.61
N LEU A 237 22.92 26.28 -9.56
CA LEU A 237 23.35 24.90 -9.37
C LEU A 237 22.65 23.93 -10.32
N LEU A 238 23.44 23.10 -11.01
CA LEU A 238 22.99 22.05 -11.93
C LEU A 238 23.17 20.65 -11.33
N SER A 239 24.21 20.42 -10.54
CA SER A 239 24.49 19.11 -9.93
C SER A 239 24.88 19.25 -8.47
N LEU A 240 24.22 18.51 -7.59
CA LEU A 240 24.47 18.48 -6.15
C LEU A 240 24.67 17.04 -5.67
N ASN A 241 25.87 16.74 -5.21
CA ASN A 241 26.21 15.45 -4.62
C ASN A 241 26.40 15.58 -3.10
N LEU A 242 25.51 14.97 -2.34
CA LEU A 242 25.48 14.87 -0.88
C LEU A 242 25.58 13.41 -0.41
N SER A 243 26.01 12.50 -1.27
CA SER A 243 26.06 11.06 -0.95
C SER A 243 27.02 10.73 0.20
N GLY A 244 26.76 9.64 0.92
CA GLY A 244 27.68 9.12 1.96
C GLY A 244 27.82 10.05 3.18
N ASN A 245 26.76 10.78 3.54
CA ASN A 245 26.72 11.66 4.71
C ASN A 245 25.87 11.05 5.83
N GLN A 246 25.49 11.86 6.82
CA GLN A 246 24.64 11.49 7.97
C GLN A 246 23.37 12.35 8.00
N LEU A 247 22.90 12.81 6.83
CA LEU A 247 21.76 13.70 6.72
C LEU A 247 20.49 12.98 7.18
N VAL A 248 19.76 13.59 8.11
CA VAL A 248 18.48 13.07 8.61
C VAL A 248 17.29 13.71 7.87
N VAL A 249 17.44 14.97 7.45
CA VAL A 249 16.42 15.74 6.74
C VAL A 249 17.06 16.56 5.63
N ILE A 250 16.34 16.72 4.53
CA ILE A 250 16.63 17.71 3.49
C ILE A 250 15.71 18.91 3.70
N PRO A 251 16.24 20.14 3.81
CA PRO A 251 15.42 21.33 4.03
C PRO A 251 14.53 21.65 2.82
N ASP A 252 13.35 22.22 3.09
CA ASP A 252 12.42 22.64 2.03
C ASP A 252 13.01 23.71 1.10
N SER A 253 13.99 24.47 1.59
CA SER A 253 14.67 25.47 0.79
C SER A 253 15.41 24.87 -0.41
N LEU A 254 15.71 23.55 -0.42
CA LEU A 254 16.34 22.89 -1.57
C LEU A 254 15.54 23.08 -2.87
N ALA A 255 14.22 23.24 -2.77
CA ALA A 255 13.35 23.56 -3.90
C ALA A 255 13.70 24.88 -4.61
N GLY A 256 14.42 25.79 -3.97
CA GLY A 256 14.92 27.03 -4.57
C GLY A 256 16.02 26.81 -5.63
N LEU A 257 16.55 25.59 -5.76
CA LEU A 257 17.51 25.21 -6.79
C LEU A 257 16.82 24.94 -8.14
N GLU A 258 16.18 25.97 -8.71
CA GLU A 258 15.30 25.84 -9.89
C GLU A 258 15.98 25.21 -11.12
N LYS A 259 17.31 25.31 -11.24
CA LYS A 259 18.09 24.78 -12.38
C LYS A 259 18.69 23.39 -12.13
N LEU A 260 18.45 22.79 -10.97
CA LEU A 260 19.07 21.53 -10.60
C LEU A 260 18.64 20.41 -11.54
N GLU A 261 19.60 19.74 -12.14
CA GLU A 261 19.40 18.61 -13.04
C GLU A 261 19.77 17.28 -12.37
N GLU A 262 20.73 17.29 -11.44
CA GLU A 262 21.21 16.09 -10.77
C GLU A 262 21.25 16.30 -9.26
N LEU A 263 20.57 15.43 -8.53
CA LEU A 263 20.59 15.42 -7.08
C LEU A 263 20.92 14.01 -6.58
N ASN A 264 22.07 13.88 -5.93
CA ASN A 264 22.47 12.64 -5.28
C ASN A 264 22.51 12.85 -3.76
N VAL A 265 21.66 12.14 -3.03
CA VAL A 265 21.55 12.13 -1.57
C VAL A 265 21.61 10.69 -1.03
N SER A 266 22.21 9.78 -1.79
CA SER A 266 22.30 8.37 -1.40
C SER A 266 23.20 8.11 -0.21
N SER A 267 23.04 6.95 0.44
CA SER A 267 23.84 6.54 1.61
C SER A 267 23.82 7.59 2.73
N ASN A 268 22.61 7.99 3.14
CA ASN A 268 22.34 8.93 4.23
C ASN A 268 21.38 8.30 5.26
N LEU A 269 20.79 9.09 6.16
CA LEU A 269 19.88 8.64 7.20
C LEU A 269 18.47 9.25 7.04
N LEU A 270 18.09 9.61 5.82
CA LEU A 270 16.82 10.30 5.55
C LEU A 270 15.62 9.38 5.84
N GLU A 271 14.68 9.86 6.65
CA GLU A 271 13.42 9.14 6.94
C GLU A 271 12.29 9.53 5.99
N SER A 272 12.35 10.74 5.43
CA SER A 272 11.44 11.26 4.41
C SER A 272 12.16 12.21 3.45
N LEU A 273 11.55 12.43 2.29
CA LEU A 273 11.89 13.55 1.41
C LEU A 273 10.88 14.68 1.62
N PRO A 274 11.30 15.95 1.50
CA PRO A 274 10.38 17.07 1.61
C PRO A 274 9.40 17.10 0.43
N ASP A 275 8.15 17.52 0.67
CA ASP A 275 7.14 17.68 -0.38
C ASP A 275 7.57 18.70 -1.44
N SER A 276 8.43 19.64 -1.06
CA SER A 276 8.99 20.66 -1.95
C SER A 276 9.90 20.08 -3.05
N ILE A 277 10.33 18.80 -2.98
CA ILE A 277 11.11 18.15 -4.04
C ILE A 277 10.42 18.21 -5.41
N GLY A 278 9.08 18.17 -5.43
CA GLY A 278 8.28 18.27 -6.65
C GLY A 278 8.40 19.60 -7.41
N LEU A 279 8.99 20.63 -6.79
CA LEU A 279 9.23 21.93 -7.42
C LEU A 279 10.48 21.94 -8.33
N LEU A 280 11.35 20.92 -8.22
CA LEU A 280 12.56 20.77 -9.04
C LEU A 280 12.22 20.25 -10.45
N GLN A 281 11.58 21.09 -11.27
CA GLN A 281 11.05 20.69 -12.57
C GLN A 281 12.12 20.32 -13.61
N ASN A 282 13.37 20.77 -13.42
CA ASN A 282 14.51 20.47 -14.30
C ASN A 282 15.30 19.23 -13.87
N LEU A 283 14.92 18.59 -12.76
CA LEU A 283 15.63 17.43 -12.22
C LEU A 283 15.50 16.25 -13.18
N LYS A 284 16.65 15.73 -13.64
CA LYS A 284 16.79 14.59 -14.56
C LYS A 284 17.22 13.33 -13.82
N ILE A 285 18.09 13.46 -12.81
CA ILE A 285 18.62 12.34 -12.05
C ILE A 285 18.38 12.59 -10.56
N LEU A 286 17.70 11.66 -9.92
CA LEU A 286 17.50 11.66 -8.48
C LEU A 286 17.93 10.31 -7.90
N ASP A 287 18.98 10.33 -7.09
CA ASP A 287 19.46 9.18 -6.33
C ASP A 287 19.27 9.43 -4.84
N VAL A 288 18.33 8.71 -4.23
CA VAL A 288 18.03 8.71 -2.79
C VAL A 288 18.23 7.32 -2.18
N SER A 289 19.01 6.47 -2.87
CA SER A 289 19.24 5.09 -2.45
C SER A 289 20.00 4.99 -1.12
N GLY A 290 19.86 3.88 -0.39
CA GLY A 290 20.61 3.67 0.86
C GLY A 290 20.24 4.64 1.98
N ASN A 291 18.94 4.91 2.13
CA ASN A 291 18.38 5.76 3.18
C ASN A 291 17.39 4.96 4.05
N LYS A 292 16.57 5.63 4.85
CA LYS A 292 15.52 5.03 5.70
C LYS A 292 14.11 5.46 5.28
N LEU A 293 13.92 5.76 4.00
CA LEU A 293 12.65 6.26 3.50
C LEU A 293 11.57 5.19 3.65
N ASN A 294 10.46 5.55 4.31
CA ASN A 294 9.28 4.68 4.44
C ASN A 294 8.24 4.93 3.34
N ALA A 295 8.23 6.14 2.77
CA ALA A 295 7.39 6.54 1.65
C ALA A 295 8.11 7.61 0.82
N LEU A 296 7.70 7.75 -0.45
CA LEU A 296 8.04 8.91 -1.27
C LEU A 296 6.90 9.92 -1.21
N PRO A 297 7.18 11.23 -1.20
CA PRO A 297 6.14 12.25 -1.27
C PRO A 297 5.43 12.17 -2.61
N ASP A 298 4.10 12.35 -2.62
CA ASP A 298 3.31 12.32 -3.87
C ASP A 298 3.76 13.40 -4.86
N SER A 299 4.35 14.49 -4.34
CA SER A 299 4.88 15.59 -5.15
C SER A 299 6.04 15.21 -6.06
N ILE A 300 6.73 14.08 -5.82
CA ILE A 300 7.80 13.58 -6.72
C ILE A 300 7.28 13.38 -8.15
N CYS A 301 5.98 13.14 -8.32
CA CYS A 301 5.34 13.01 -9.61
C CYS A 301 5.45 14.30 -10.45
N TYR A 302 5.64 15.47 -9.83
CA TYR A 302 5.76 16.75 -10.52
C TYR A 302 7.16 17.02 -11.11
N CYS A 303 8.15 16.19 -10.82
CA CYS A 303 9.49 16.23 -11.44
C CYS A 303 9.46 15.71 -12.89
N ARG A 304 8.75 16.39 -13.79
CA ARG A 304 8.45 15.92 -15.16
C ARG A 304 9.66 15.66 -16.05
N SER A 305 10.81 16.26 -15.72
CA SER A 305 12.06 16.07 -16.48
C SER A 305 12.86 14.84 -16.02
N LEU A 306 12.39 14.10 -15.02
CA LEU A 306 13.12 12.98 -14.44
C LEU A 306 13.30 11.86 -15.48
N VAL A 307 14.54 11.45 -15.65
CA VAL A 307 15.01 10.39 -16.55
C VAL A 307 15.44 9.17 -15.73
N GLU A 308 16.08 9.40 -14.58
CA GLU A 308 16.57 8.36 -13.69
C GLU A 308 16.14 8.62 -12.25
N LEU A 309 15.50 7.60 -11.66
CA LEU A 309 15.10 7.59 -10.26
C LEU A 309 15.62 6.33 -9.59
N ASP A 310 16.52 6.51 -8.62
CA ASP A 310 16.99 5.45 -7.74
C ASP A 310 16.52 5.70 -6.30
N VAL A 311 15.65 4.80 -5.82
CA VAL A 311 15.12 4.77 -4.46
C VAL A 311 15.40 3.43 -3.78
N SER A 312 16.40 2.69 -4.27
CA SER A 312 16.78 1.38 -3.77
C SER A 312 17.35 1.42 -2.35
N PHE A 313 17.44 0.27 -1.68
CA PHE A 313 17.96 0.18 -0.30
C PHE A 313 17.27 1.15 0.67
N ASN A 314 15.94 1.09 0.72
CA ASN A 314 15.12 1.89 1.62
C ASN A 314 14.09 0.97 2.34
N SER A 315 13.05 1.54 2.94
CA SER A 315 11.97 0.78 3.60
C SER A 315 10.59 1.13 3.01
N LEU A 316 10.53 1.43 1.71
CA LEU A 316 9.30 1.83 1.03
C LEU A 316 8.28 0.69 1.02
N ALA A 317 7.07 0.97 1.50
CA ALA A 317 5.95 0.02 1.46
C ALA A 317 5.13 0.12 0.16
N TYR A 318 5.12 1.30 -0.47
CA TYR A 318 4.41 1.58 -1.72
C TYR A 318 5.12 2.70 -2.49
N LEU A 319 4.84 2.76 -3.79
CA LEU A 319 5.18 3.91 -4.64
C LEU A 319 3.93 4.80 -4.83
N PRO A 320 4.09 6.12 -5.06
CA PRO A 320 2.98 7.02 -5.32
C PRO A 320 2.08 6.52 -6.46
N THR A 321 0.76 6.58 -6.25
CA THR A 321 -0.21 6.00 -7.20
C THR A 321 -0.17 6.67 -8.57
N ASN A 322 0.23 7.94 -8.63
CA ASN A 322 0.31 8.75 -9.85
C ASN A 322 1.71 8.77 -10.50
N LEU A 323 2.68 8.01 -9.98
CA LEU A 323 4.08 8.07 -10.43
C LEU A 323 4.20 7.96 -11.96
N GLY A 324 3.53 6.99 -12.57
CA GLY A 324 3.60 6.80 -14.01
C GLY A 324 2.68 7.66 -14.87
N ASN A 325 1.80 8.47 -14.27
CA ASN A 325 0.95 9.40 -15.02
C ASN A 325 1.72 10.65 -15.46
N GLU A 326 2.61 11.16 -14.60
CA GLU A 326 3.30 12.45 -14.81
C GLU A 326 4.77 12.26 -15.24
N LEU A 327 5.45 11.20 -14.79
CA LEU A 327 6.86 10.92 -15.12
C LEU A 327 7.00 10.22 -16.49
N GLY A 328 6.53 10.88 -17.55
CA GLY A 328 6.56 10.33 -18.91
C GLY A 328 7.95 10.17 -19.52
N ASN A 329 8.96 10.88 -19.00
CA ASN A 329 10.34 10.87 -19.50
C ASN A 329 11.25 9.87 -18.78
N LEU A 330 10.76 9.18 -17.74
CA LEU A 330 11.59 8.30 -16.93
C LEU A 330 12.01 7.07 -17.76
N GLU A 331 13.32 6.86 -17.87
CA GLU A 331 13.93 5.74 -18.59
C GLU A 331 14.44 4.66 -17.63
N ARG A 332 14.88 5.04 -16.42
CA ARG A 332 15.40 4.12 -15.41
C ARG A 332 14.70 4.30 -14.08
N LEU A 333 14.12 3.21 -13.56
CA LEU A 333 13.54 3.13 -12.22
C LEU A 333 14.17 1.98 -11.44
N SER A 334 14.87 2.31 -10.36
CA SER A 334 15.47 1.35 -9.43
C SER A 334 14.78 1.45 -8.07
N VAL A 335 14.11 0.37 -7.65
CA VAL A 335 13.36 0.29 -6.39
C VAL A 335 13.71 -0.97 -5.58
N TYR A 336 14.82 -1.63 -5.92
CA TYR A 336 15.24 -2.88 -5.29
C TYR A 336 15.62 -2.72 -3.81
N LEU A 337 15.55 -3.82 -3.05
CA LEU A 337 15.79 -3.82 -1.59
C LEU A 337 14.89 -2.81 -0.85
N ASN A 338 13.58 -2.99 -1.02
CA ASN A 338 12.52 -2.27 -0.32
C ASN A 338 11.47 -3.27 0.21
N LYS A 339 10.29 -2.78 0.63
CA LYS A 339 9.18 -3.60 1.15
C LYS A 339 7.91 -3.44 0.29
N LEU A 340 8.09 -3.24 -1.02
CA LEU A 340 6.97 -2.99 -1.93
C LEU A 340 6.14 -4.26 -2.09
N ARG A 341 4.83 -4.17 -1.83
CA ARG A 341 3.89 -5.29 -2.02
C ARG A 341 3.29 -5.36 -3.42
N SER A 342 3.25 -4.21 -4.11
CA SER A 342 2.78 -4.09 -5.49
C SER A 342 3.41 -2.87 -6.14
N LEU A 343 3.48 -2.91 -7.47
CA LEU A 343 3.76 -1.73 -8.28
C LEU A 343 2.43 -1.02 -8.61
N PRO A 344 2.37 0.32 -8.62
CA PRO A 344 1.15 1.04 -8.96
C PRO A 344 0.79 0.81 -10.43
N ASN A 345 -0.49 0.63 -10.74
CA ASN A 345 -0.96 0.42 -12.12
C ASN A 345 -0.57 1.56 -13.08
N SER A 346 -0.32 2.77 -12.56
CA SER A 346 0.16 3.89 -13.35
C SER A 346 1.54 3.65 -13.97
N ILE A 347 2.36 2.76 -13.41
CA ILE A 347 3.69 2.42 -13.95
C ILE A 347 3.58 2.01 -15.43
N CYS A 348 2.50 1.31 -15.81
CA CYS A 348 2.23 0.85 -17.18
C CYS A 348 2.03 1.97 -18.20
N LYS A 349 1.94 3.24 -17.76
CA LYS A 349 1.82 4.41 -18.64
C LYS A 349 3.18 5.05 -18.96
N MET A 350 4.27 4.61 -18.33
CA MET A 350 5.61 5.15 -18.49
C MET A 350 6.26 4.64 -19.78
N ARG A 351 5.84 5.18 -20.93
CA ARG A 351 6.25 4.70 -22.26
C ARG A 351 7.75 4.83 -22.53
N SER A 352 8.46 5.70 -21.84
CA SER A 352 9.92 5.88 -22.00
C SER A 352 10.75 4.91 -21.16
N LEU A 353 10.13 4.13 -20.27
CA LEU A 353 10.84 3.27 -19.33
C LEU A 353 11.56 2.14 -20.08
N ARG A 354 12.88 2.05 -19.89
CA ARG A 354 13.78 1.05 -20.48
C ARG A 354 14.31 0.07 -19.45
N PHE A 355 14.46 0.51 -18.20
CA PHE A 355 15.02 -0.28 -17.12
C PHE A 355 14.13 -0.19 -15.89
N LEU A 356 13.64 -1.34 -15.43
CA LEU A 356 12.90 -1.48 -14.18
C LEU A 356 13.55 -2.56 -13.32
N ASP A 357 14.09 -2.16 -12.18
CA ASP A 357 14.62 -3.08 -11.19
C ASP A 357 13.87 -2.98 -9.86
N ALA A 358 13.16 -4.05 -9.52
CA ALA A 358 12.38 -4.19 -8.30
C ALA A 358 12.72 -5.49 -7.53
N HIS A 359 13.94 -6.01 -7.68
CA HIS A 359 14.35 -7.21 -6.95
C HIS A 359 14.45 -7.00 -5.43
N PHE A 360 14.40 -8.08 -4.64
CA PHE A 360 14.36 -8.00 -3.16
C PHE A 360 13.26 -7.06 -2.64
N ASN A 361 12.01 -7.35 -2.98
CA ASN A 361 10.82 -6.69 -2.45
C ASN A 361 9.83 -7.75 -1.92
N GLU A 362 8.59 -7.35 -1.64
CA GLU A 362 7.49 -8.23 -1.22
C GLU A 362 6.39 -8.31 -2.30
N LEU A 363 6.77 -8.19 -3.58
CA LEU A 363 5.80 -8.08 -4.68
C LEU A 363 4.95 -9.35 -4.79
N ARG A 364 3.63 -9.19 -4.78
CA ARG A 364 2.67 -10.28 -4.97
C ARG A 364 2.36 -10.59 -6.43
N GLY A 365 2.62 -9.63 -7.30
CA GLY A 365 2.15 -9.65 -8.68
C GLY A 365 2.70 -8.46 -9.45
N LEU A 366 2.71 -8.60 -10.78
CA LEU A 366 2.90 -7.47 -11.68
C LEU A 366 1.55 -6.91 -12.13
N PRO A 367 1.46 -5.61 -12.43
CA PRO A 367 0.24 -5.03 -12.97
C PRO A 367 -0.21 -5.74 -14.26
N ASN A 368 -1.51 -5.97 -14.41
CA ASN A 368 -2.08 -6.69 -15.56
C ASN A 368 -1.77 -6.06 -16.92
N GLU A 369 -1.43 -4.76 -16.96
CA GLU A 369 -1.12 -4.01 -18.18
C GLU A 369 0.39 -3.76 -18.36
N ILE A 370 1.27 -4.52 -17.68
CA ILE A 370 2.73 -4.32 -17.77
C ILE A 370 3.24 -4.33 -19.22
N GLY A 371 2.59 -5.11 -20.10
CA GLY A 371 2.84 -5.17 -21.54
C GLY A 371 2.81 -3.83 -22.29
N ARG A 372 2.18 -2.79 -21.72
CA ARG A 372 2.18 -1.44 -22.31
C ARG A 372 3.55 -0.76 -22.30
N LEU A 373 4.50 -1.25 -21.48
CA LEU A 373 5.88 -0.79 -21.42
C LEU A 373 6.70 -1.29 -22.62
N THR A 374 6.27 -0.93 -23.83
CA THR A 374 6.83 -1.46 -25.08
C THR A 374 8.30 -1.13 -25.30
N ASN A 375 8.86 -0.10 -24.65
CA ASN A 375 10.28 0.25 -24.72
C ASN A 375 11.14 -0.39 -23.61
N LEU A 376 10.55 -1.20 -22.72
CA LEU A 376 11.27 -1.84 -21.63
C LEU A 376 12.27 -2.86 -22.18
N GLU A 377 13.55 -2.70 -21.81
CA GLU A 377 14.66 -3.54 -22.26
C GLU A 377 15.13 -4.49 -21.15
N VAL A 378 15.05 -4.05 -19.88
CA VAL A 378 15.48 -4.82 -18.72
C VAL A 378 14.39 -4.80 -17.66
N LEU A 379 13.97 -5.98 -17.21
CA LEU A 379 13.05 -6.17 -16.11
C LEU A 379 13.66 -7.16 -15.10
N ASN A 380 13.92 -6.68 -13.89
CA ASN A 380 14.36 -7.52 -12.78
C ASN A 380 13.33 -7.46 -11.65
N VAL A 381 12.69 -8.60 -11.38
CA VAL A 381 11.73 -8.78 -10.28
C VAL A 381 12.07 -10.04 -9.49
N SER A 382 13.35 -10.41 -9.48
CA SER A 382 13.86 -11.55 -8.72
C SER A 382 13.73 -11.36 -7.21
N SER A 383 13.79 -12.46 -6.46
CA SER A 383 13.84 -12.41 -5.00
C SER A 383 12.66 -11.66 -4.35
N ASN A 384 11.42 -11.95 -4.76
CA ASN A 384 10.19 -11.48 -4.08
C ASN A 384 9.54 -12.58 -3.18
N PHE A 385 10.33 -13.62 -2.86
CA PHE A 385 10.27 -14.66 -1.81
C PHE A 385 8.95 -15.35 -1.42
N SER A 386 7.81 -14.68 -1.30
CA SER A 386 6.63 -15.25 -0.65
C SER A 386 5.35 -15.28 -1.48
N ASP A 387 5.09 -14.31 -2.37
CA ASP A 387 3.74 -14.15 -2.91
C ASP A 387 3.66 -14.02 -4.45
N LEU A 388 4.76 -13.86 -5.19
CA LEU A 388 4.72 -13.77 -6.66
C LEU A 388 4.53 -15.15 -7.29
N THR A 389 3.27 -15.55 -7.48
CA THR A 389 2.88 -16.88 -7.99
C THR A 389 2.61 -16.91 -9.49
N GLU A 390 2.13 -15.80 -10.05
CA GLU A 390 1.68 -15.71 -11.43
C GLU A 390 2.18 -14.43 -12.09
N LEU A 391 2.33 -14.51 -13.41
CA LEU A 391 2.70 -13.39 -14.27
C LEU A 391 1.52 -13.06 -15.20
N PRO A 392 1.25 -11.77 -15.46
CA PRO A 392 0.15 -11.39 -16.33
C PRO A 392 0.41 -11.81 -17.79
N GLU A 393 -0.65 -12.17 -18.50
CA GLU A 393 -0.58 -12.49 -19.94
C GLU A 393 -0.07 -11.32 -20.80
N SER A 394 -0.15 -10.09 -20.31
CA SER A 394 0.44 -8.93 -21.01
C SER A 394 1.97 -8.91 -20.96
N LEU A 395 2.62 -9.73 -20.13
CA LEU A 395 4.08 -9.79 -20.08
C LEU A 395 4.68 -10.12 -21.46
N GLY A 396 4.03 -11.00 -22.23
CA GLY A 396 4.44 -11.34 -23.60
C GLY A 396 4.35 -10.18 -24.60
N GLU A 397 3.74 -9.05 -24.24
CA GLU A 397 3.65 -7.85 -25.09
C GLU A 397 4.87 -6.91 -24.95
N LEU A 398 5.81 -7.21 -24.06
CA LEU A 398 7.07 -6.48 -23.88
C LEU A 398 8.05 -6.77 -25.03
N THR A 399 7.70 -6.32 -26.23
CA THR A 399 8.38 -6.68 -27.49
C THR A 399 9.85 -6.27 -27.56
N ASN A 400 10.30 -5.24 -26.83
CA ASN A 400 11.71 -4.83 -26.78
C ASN A 400 12.51 -5.40 -25.60
N LEU A 401 11.91 -6.28 -24.78
CA LEU A 401 12.56 -6.84 -23.61
C LEU A 401 13.75 -7.72 -24.01
N LYS A 402 14.93 -7.44 -23.44
CA LYS A 402 16.19 -8.13 -23.73
C LYS A 402 16.63 -9.00 -22.55
N GLU A 403 16.41 -8.52 -21.33
CA GLU A 403 16.82 -9.19 -20.10
C GLU A 403 15.66 -9.26 -19.12
N LEU A 404 15.36 -10.48 -18.68
CA LEU A 404 14.29 -10.77 -17.72
C LEU A 404 14.84 -11.66 -16.60
N ASP A 405 14.83 -11.15 -15.37
CA ASP A 405 15.15 -11.93 -14.19
C ASP A 405 13.91 -12.09 -13.29
N LEU A 406 13.47 -13.33 -13.16
CA LEU A 406 12.34 -13.79 -12.36
C LEU A 406 12.78 -14.78 -11.28
N SER A 407 14.10 -14.94 -11.06
CA SER A 407 14.62 -15.95 -10.15
C SER A 407 14.16 -15.75 -8.71
N ASN A 408 14.15 -16.83 -7.94
CA ASN A 408 13.88 -16.80 -6.51
C ASN A 408 12.51 -16.20 -6.18
N ASN A 409 11.47 -16.77 -6.81
CA ASN A 409 10.06 -16.43 -6.65
C ASN A 409 9.23 -17.72 -6.48
N GLN A 410 7.91 -17.63 -6.53
CA GLN A 410 6.98 -18.77 -6.38
C GLN A 410 6.22 -19.05 -7.68
N ILE A 411 6.81 -18.72 -8.84
CA ILE A 411 6.15 -18.79 -10.14
C ILE A 411 6.02 -20.26 -10.59
N GLN A 412 4.78 -20.68 -10.84
CA GLN A 412 4.49 -22.06 -11.29
C GLN A 412 4.39 -22.18 -12.80
N ALA A 413 3.95 -21.13 -13.49
CA ALA A 413 3.79 -21.13 -14.93
C ALA A 413 4.15 -19.78 -15.54
N LEU A 414 4.79 -19.82 -16.70
CA LEU A 414 4.89 -18.65 -17.59
C LEU A 414 3.57 -18.46 -18.37
N PRO A 415 3.21 -17.21 -18.72
CA PRO A 415 1.99 -16.93 -19.49
C PRO A 415 2.08 -17.51 -20.90
N ASP A 416 0.94 -17.89 -21.50
CA ASP A 416 0.93 -18.52 -22.82
C ASP A 416 1.49 -17.57 -23.90
N THR A 417 1.37 -16.25 -23.70
CA THR A 417 1.94 -15.22 -24.58
C THR A 417 3.46 -15.09 -24.50
N PHE A 418 4.16 -15.76 -23.57
CA PHE A 418 5.60 -15.60 -23.34
C PHE A 418 6.45 -15.84 -24.60
N GLY A 419 5.98 -16.70 -25.52
CA GLY A 419 6.63 -16.95 -26.81
C GLY A 419 6.77 -15.72 -27.72
N ARG A 420 6.04 -14.63 -27.46
CA ARG A 420 6.08 -13.37 -28.23
C ARG A 420 7.24 -12.44 -27.86
N LEU A 421 8.06 -12.80 -26.88
CA LEU A 421 9.23 -12.02 -26.45
C LEU A 421 10.40 -12.19 -27.43
N ASP A 422 10.24 -11.68 -28.65
CA ASP A 422 11.15 -11.91 -29.78
C ASP A 422 12.58 -11.44 -29.50
N ASN A 423 12.73 -10.32 -28.76
CA ASN A 423 14.02 -9.70 -28.47
C ASN A 423 14.70 -10.23 -27.18
N LEU A 424 14.09 -11.18 -26.48
CA LEU A 424 14.61 -11.68 -25.20
C LEU A 424 15.87 -12.52 -25.42
N LYS A 425 16.96 -12.12 -24.74
CA LYS A 425 18.30 -12.73 -24.84
C LYS A 425 18.76 -13.36 -23.54
N LYS A 426 18.38 -12.79 -22.39
CA LYS A 426 18.72 -13.31 -21.07
C LYS A 426 17.44 -13.55 -20.30
N LEU A 427 17.30 -14.77 -19.78
CA LEU A 427 16.17 -15.19 -18.98
C LEU A 427 16.71 -15.97 -17.78
N ASN A 428 16.38 -15.50 -16.58
CA ASN A 428 16.69 -16.21 -15.35
C ASN A 428 15.38 -16.62 -14.66
N LEU A 429 15.20 -17.93 -14.51
CA LEU A 429 14.02 -18.56 -13.91
C LEU A 429 14.38 -19.42 -12.69
N GLU A 430 15.64 -19.41 -12.27
CA GLU A 430 16.14 -20.27 -11.21
C GLU A 430 15.34 -20.09 -9.91
N GLN A 431 15.29 -21.13 -9.08
CA GLN A 431 14.63 -21.07 -7.78
C GLN A 431 13.14 -20.65 -7.86
N ASN A 432 12.42 -21.22 -8.83
CA ASN A 432 10.95 -21.17 -8.91
C ASN A 432 10.38 -22.60 -8.96
N PRO A 433 9.19 -22.86 -8.38
CA PRO A 433 8.48 -24.12 -8.51
C PRO A 433 7.80 -24.27 -9.90
N LEU A 434 8.56 -24.03 -10.98
CA LEU A 434 8.03 -24.04 -12.34
C LEU A 434 7.58 -25.44 -12.78
N VAL A 435 6.33 -25.50 -13.22
CA VAL A 435 5.72 -26.65 -13.89
C VAL A 435 5.69 -26.42 -15.40
N ILE A 436 5.51 -25.16 -15.83
CA ILE A 436 5.36 -24.77 -17.24
C ILE A 436 6.22 -23.53 -17.52
N PRO A 437 7.24 -23.62 -18.38
CA PRO A 437 7.72 -24.79 -19.09
C PRO A 437 8.40 -25.82 -18.15
N PRO A 438 8.47 -27.10 -18.55
CA PRO A 438 9.25 -28.12 -17.83
C PRO A 438 10.72 -27.71 -17.68
N LEU A 439 11.37 -28.13 -16.60
CA LEU A 439 12.73 -27.74 -16.27
C LEU A 439 13.72 -28.13 -17.38
N GLU A 440 13.49 -29.25 -18.07
CA GLU A 440 14.33 -29.71 -19.18
C GLU A 440 14.32 -28.74 -20.36
N VAL A 441 13.23 -27.99 -20.56
CA VAL A 441 13.13 -26.93 -21.57
C VAL A 441 13.82 -25.66 -21.09
N VAL A 442 13.70 -25.33 -19.81
CA VAL A 442 14.39 -24.18 -19.21
C VAL A 442 15.91 -24.33 -19.32
N GLU A 443 16.45 -25.51 -19.06
CA GLU A 443 17.88 -25.82 -19.17
C GLU A 443 18.43 -25.70 -20.60
N GLN A 444 17.59 -25.87 -21.63
CA GLN A 444 17.97 -25.69 -23.04
C GLN A 444 18.11 -24.21 -23.43
N GLY A 445 17.65 -23.28 -22.58
CA GLY A 445 17.82 -21.84 -22.75
C GLY A 445 16.60 -21.11 -23.30
N VAL A 446 16.79 -19.80 -23.52
CA VAL A 446 15.70 -18.84 -23.81
C VAL A 446 14.90 -19.20 -25.06
N ASP A 447 15.57 -19.61 -26.13
CA ASP A 447 14.90 -19.92 -27.40
C ASP A 447 14.03 -21.19 -27.30
N ALA A 448 14.48 -22.20 -26.55
CA ALA A 448 13.70 -23.41 -26.31
C ALA A 448 12.42 -23.10 -25.52
N VAL A 449 12.53 -22.26 -24.48
CA VAL A 449 11.37 -21.77 -23.70
C VAL A 449 10.39 -21.02 -24.59
N LYS A 450 10.88 -20.08 -25.42
CA LYS A 450 10.01 -19.31 -26.34
C LYS A 450 9.27 -20.22 -27.32
N ILE A 451 9.96 -21.17 -27.95
CA ILE A 451 9.38 -22.12 -28.90
C ILE A 451 8.33 -23.01 -28.22
N PHE A 452 8.64 -23.52 -27.02
CA PHE A 452 7.71 -24.35 -26.25
C PHE A 452 6.42 -23.58 -25.92
N MET A 453 6.55 -22.35 -25.42
CA MET A 453 5.38 -21.51 -25.06
C MET A 453 4.58 -21.11 -26.30
N ALA A 454 5.24 -20.76 -27.41
CA ALA A 454 4.57 -20.43 -28.66
C ALA A 454 3.78 -21.62 -29.23
N LYS A 455 4.37 -22.83 -29.20
CA LYS A 455 3.69 -24.06 -29.63
C LYS A 455 2.48 -24.36 -28.74
N ARG A 456 2.66 -24.27 -27.42
CA ARG A 456 1.58 -24.47 -26.45
C ARG A 456 0.41 -23.53 -26.68
N TRP A 457 0.68 -22.25 -26.97
CA TRP A 457 -0.37 -21.28 -27.27
C TRP A 457 -1.09 -21.61 -28.58
N ALA A 458 -0.37 -22.00 -29.63
CA ALA A 458 -0.98 -22.44 -30.89
C ALA A 458 -1.89 -23.66 -30.69
N ASP A 459 -1.44 -24.67 -29.93
CA ASP A 459 -2.24 -25.86 -29.60
C ASP A 459 -3.51 -25.49 -28.82
N LYS A 460 -3.42 -24.52 -27.90
CA LYS A 460 -4.57 -24.01 -27.13
C LYS A 460 -5.58 -23.29 -28.02
N LEU A 461 -5.14 -22.48 -28.99
CA LEU A 461 -6.01 -21.79 -29.94
C LEU A 461 -6.76 -22.77 -30.85
N VAL A 462 -6.07 -23.81 -31.35
CA VAL A 462 -6.69 -24.85 -32.17
C VAL A 462 -7.75 -25.62 -31.38
N GLU A 463 -7.48 -25.93 -30.12
CA GLU A 463 -8.44 -26.62 -29.25
C GLU A 463 -9.64 -25.73 -28.89
N GLU A 464 -9.44 -24.43 -28.70
CA GLU A 464 -10.52 -23.46 -28.48
C GLU A 464 -11.40 -23.30 -29.72
N GLU A 465 -10.80 -23.22 -30.92
CA GLU A 465 -11.52 -23.21 -32.19
C GLU A 465 -12.33 -24.49 -32.37
N ARG A 466 -11.73 -25.66 -32.10
CA ARG A 466 -12.42 -26.95 -32.13
C ARG A 466 -13.61 -27.01 -31.18
N LYS A 467 -13.46 -26.51 -29.95
CA LYS A 467 -14.56 -26.42 -28.97
C LYS A 467 -15.67 -25.53 -29.47
N SER A 468 -15.34 -24.36 -30.01
CA SER A 468 -16.34 -23.44 -30.58
C SER A 468 -17.10 -24.06 -31.76
N MET A 469 -16.44 -24.83 -32.62
CA MET A 469 -17.10 -25.56 -33.71
C MET A 469 -18.06 -26.64 -33.19
N ILE A 470 -17.69 -27.34 -32.11
CA ILE A 470 -18.56 -28.35 -31.49
C ILE A 470 -19.77 -27.68 -30.84
N GLU A 471 -19.59 -26.57 -30.11
CA GLU A 471 -20.68 -25.81 -29.49
C GLU A 471 -21.66 -25.26 -30.53
N VAL A 472 -21.17 -24.69 -31.64
CA VAL A 472 -22.03 -24.24 -32.75
C VAL A 472 -22.82 -25.41 -33.35
N ASN A 473 -22.19 -26.56 -33.51
CA ASN A 473 -22.85 -27.74 -34.06
C ASN A 473 -23.90 -28.34 -33.09
N GLU A 474 -23.67 -28.27 -31.78
CA GLU A 474 -24.65 -28.66 -30.75
C GLU A 474 -25.83 -27.66 -30.64
N GLU A 475 -25.57 -26.36 -30.85
CA GLU A 475 -26.63 -25.34 -30.95
C GLU A 475 -27.45 -25.49 -32.24
N GLU A 476 -26.81 -25.88 -33.36
CA GLU A 476 -27.50 -26.20 -34.62
C GLU A 476 -28.37 -27.46 -34.51
N GLU A 477 -27.92 -28.50 -33.80
CA GLU A 477 -28.73 -29.71 -33.55
C GLU A 477 -29.92 -29.46 -32.60
N ASN A 478 -29.80 -28.53 -31.64
CA ASN A 478 -30.86 -28.17 -30.70
C ASN A 478 -31.79 -27.04 -31.17
N GLY A 479 -31.57 -26.49 -32.37
CA GLY A 479 -32.09 -25.19 -32.79
C GLY A 479 -32.87 -25.17 -34.12
N TRP A 480 -33.73 -26.15 -34.44
CA TRP A 480 -34.57 -26.07 -35.66
C TRP A 480 -35.65 -24.95 -35.62
N LEU A 481 -35.90 -24.30 -34.48
CA LEU A 481 -36.94 -23.28 -34.38
C LEU A 481 -36.45 -21.99 -33.69
N THR A 482 -35.59 -21.22 -34.35
CA THR A 482 -35.75 -19.75 -34.52
C THR A 482 -34.55 -19.14 -35.27
N ARG A 483 -34.80 -18.68 -36.50
CA ARG A 483 -33.88 -17.81 -37.23
C ARG A 483 -33.82 -16.43 -36.56
N SER A 484 -32.63 -15.90 -36.33
CA SER A 484 -32.30 -14.49 -36.65
C SER A 484 -30.80 -14.30 -36.80
N THR A 485 -30.44 -13.94 -38.02
CA THR A 485 -29.12 -13.65 -38.55
C THR A 485 -28.52 -12.37 -37.98
N THR A 486 -27.52 -12.46 -37.10
CA THR A 486 -26.59 -11.35 -36.82
C THR A 486 -25.44 -11.86 -35.96
N TRP A 487 -24.28 -12.18 -36.55
CA TRP A 487 -22.95 -12.06 -35.88
C TRP A 487 -21.75 -12.28 -36.82
N LEU A 488 -21.94 -12.80 -38.04
CA LEU A 488 -20.87 -13.07 -39.02
C LEU A 488 -20.21 -11.84 -39.70
N LYS A 489 -20.13 -10.66 -39.07
CA LYS A 489 -19.52 -9.46 -39.70
C LYS A 489 -18.54 -8.63 -38.86
N ARG A 490 -17.99 -9.14 -37.74
CA ARG A 490 -17.08 -8.32 -36.92
C ARG A 490 -15.67 -8.85 -36.62
N SER A 491 -15.23 -9.99 -37.13
CA SER A 491 -13.92 -10.54 -36.70
C SER A 491 -13.05 -11.12 -37.82
N VAL A 492 -12.95 -10.45 -38.97
CA VAL A 492 -11.88 -10.74 -39.95
C VAL A 492 -11.37 -9.43 -40.53
N SER A 493 -10.46 -8.76 -39.83
CA SER A 493 -9.50 -7.78 -40.38
C SER A 493 -8.57 -7.24 -39.29
N VAL A 494 -7.81 -8.12 -38.63
CA VAL A 494 -6.44 -7.86 -38.14
C VAL A 494 -5.81 -9.25 -38.00
N VAL A 495 -4.51 -9.40 -38.30
CA VAL A 495 -3.70 -10.63 -38.20
C VAL A 495 -3.74 -11.53 -39.44
N GLY A 496 -3.16 -11.03 -40.53
CA GLY A 496 -2.79 -11.82 -41.71
C GLY A 496 -1.31 -11.75 -42.09
N GLU A 497 -0.44 -11.12 -41.29
CA GLU A 497 0.92 -10.76 -41.76
C GLU A 497 2.12 -11.29 -40.95
N THR A 498 1.96 -12.12 -39.92
CA THR A 498 3.12 -12.57 -39.11
C THR A 498 3.32 -14.07 -38.96
N VAL A 499 2.53 -14.91 -39.63
CA VAL A 499 2.66 -16.39 -39.49
C VAL A 499 3.53 -17.04 -40.60
N SER A 500 4.11 -16.27 -41.51
CA SER A 500 4.94 -16.86 -42.59
C SER A 500 6.44 -17.01 -42.25
N GLY A 501 6.91 -16.57 -41.08
CA GLY A 501 8.34 -16.50 -40.78
C GLY A 501 9.00 -17.74 -40.15
N TYR A 502 8.23 -18.68 -39.59
CA TYR A 502 8.77 -19.71 -38.69
C TYR A 502 8.67 -21.16 -39.16
N LEU A 503 8.08 -21.41 -40.34
CA LEU A 503 8.03 -22.76 -40.94
C LEU A 503 8.74 -22.77 -42.30
N GLY A 504 10.07 -22.61 -42.25
CA GLY A 504 10.95 -22.83 -43.38
C GLY A 504 11.69 -24.16 -43.22
N THR A 505 11.06 -25.28 -43.57
CA THR A 505 11.78 -26.53 -43.86
C THR A 505 11.50 -26.95 -45.29
N ALA A 506 12.56 -26.89 -46.09
CA ALA A 506 12.60 -27.36 -47.45
C ALA A 506 12.33 -28.87 -47.52
N GLY A 507 11.37 -29.26 -48.35
CA GLY A 507 11.14 -30.63 -48.82
C GLY A 507 10.84 -30.58 -50.33
N PRO A 508 11.33 -31.55 -51.12
CA PRO A 508 11.42 -31.43 -52.57
C PRO A 508 10.05 -31.50 -53.26
N ARG A 509 9.92 -30.76 -54.36
CA ARG A 509 8.78 -30.79 -55.28
C ARG A 509 8.74 -32.14 -56.00
N ASP A 510 7.67 -32.90 -55.78
CA ASP A 510 7.24 -33.94 -56.73
C ASP A 510 6.13 -33.35 -57.63
N PRO A 511 6.32 -33.33 -58.96
CA PRO A 511 5.33 -32.84 -59.90
C PRO A 511 4.58 -34.04 -60.49
N ILE A 512 3.35 -34.30 -60.03
CA ILE A 512 2.30 -35.05 -60.74
C ILE A 512 1.03 -34.89 -59.87
N LEU A 513 -0.13 -34.77 -60.53
CA LEU A 513 -1.48 -34.51 -60.00
C LEU A 513 -1.95 -33.04 -60.10
N ASP A 514 -1.78 -32.44 -61.28
CA ASP A 514 -2.86 -31.65 -61.87
C ASP A 514 -3.47 -32.52 -62.98
N GLU A 515 -4.56 -33.23 -62.68
CA GLU A 515 -5.56 -33.61 -63.69
C GLU A 515 -6.83 -34.15 -63.01
N GLU A 516 -7.95 -33.57 -63.43
CA GLU A 516 -9.34 -34.04 -63.32
C GLU A 516 -10.22 -33.59 -62.12
N ARG A 517 -11.05 -32.59 -62.46
CA ARG A 517 -12.47 -32.33 -62.12
C ARG A 517 -12.84 -31.50 -60.90
#